data_AF-A0A3R7MB72-F1
#
_entry.id   AF-A0A3R7MB72-F1
#
_cell.length_a   1.000
_cell.length_b   1.000
_cell.length_c   1.000
_cell.angle_alpha   90.00
_cell.angle_beta   90.00
_cell.angle_gamma   90.00
#
_symmetry.space_group_name_H-M   'P 1'
#
loop_
_entity.id
_entity.type
_entity.pdbx_description
1 polymer ?
#
loop_
_entity_poly.entity_id
_entity_poly.type
_entity_poly.pdbx_seq_one_letter_code
_entity_poly.pdbx_strand_id
1 'polypeptide(L)'
;MSQTTDLREFIMKFVEDERICTSKTLHELIVGKNTSDISAHLWWNKRCGAQRGFGVKTVSPLSEMTPNERKKLDKLIKNKNVQCKPKKAVVELPNDEKPLVMLKPSCVYIKQCGGCCDSPLLECRPEVVKNRKFKVLAFEKKVNNKLRFESVQTLKTITVQEHKKCKCQCKEREEHCTEHQVYDASACRCTCPADVSKSCSDGKIWDERKCACVCSDVSDCTTGRYFDNSTCRCEDPQYKDVYIS
;
A
#
# COMPACT_ATOMS: atom_id res chain seq x y z
N MET A 1 23.91 41.59 22.80
CA MET A 1 25.03 41.16 21.93
C MET A 1 24.73 39.73 21.49
N SER A 2 24.56 39.54 20.18
CA SER A 2 24.16 38.31 19.50
C SER A 2 25.24 37.22 19.61
N GLN A 3 24.87 36.00 20.01
CA GLN A 3 25.70 34.79 19.87
C GLN A 3 24.85 33.58 19.44
N THR A 4 23.97 33.76 18.45
CA THR A 4 23.28 32.63 17.77
C THR A 4 23.66 32.45 16.30
N THR A 5 24.66 33.18 15.80
CA THR A 5 25.68 32.60 14.91
C THR A 5 26.56 31.77 15.84
N ASP A 6 26.49 30.44 15.83
CA ASP A 6 27.32 29.71 14.88
C ASP A 6 26.92 28.22 14.88
N LEU A 7 25.67 27.76 15.15
CA LEU A 7 25.39 26.31 14.99
C LEU A 7 25.32 25.94 13.51
N ARG A 8 24.59 26.76 12.73
CA ARG A 8 24.54 26.63 11.27
C ARG A 8 25.93 26.87 10.67
N GLU A 9 26.65 27.86 11.16
CA GLU A 9 27.95 28.24 10.63
C GLU A 9 29.06 27.26 11.11
N PHE A 10 28.89 26.59 12.26
CA PHE A 10 29.72 25.46 12.74
C PHE A 10 29.43 24.19 11.97
N ILE A 11 28.16 23.89 11.70
CA ILE A 11 27.76 22.80 10.80
C ILE A 11 28.28 23.08 9.38
N MET A 12 28.22 24.32 8.89
CA MET A 12 28.74 24.68 7.56
C MET A 12 30.27 24.61 7.51
N LYS A 13 30.99 25.05 8.55
CA LYS A 13 32.45 24.83 8.70
C LYS A 13 32.80 23.34 8.74
N PHE A 14 32.00 22.53 9.42
CA PHE A 14 32.15 21.07 9.45
C PHE A 14 31.86 20.43 8.08
N VAL A 15 30.91 21.00 7.33
CA VAL A 15 30.57 20.68 5.93
C VAL A 15 31.56 21.31 4.93
N GLU A 16 32.61 21.99 5.36
CA GLU A 16 33.67 22.48 4.47
C GLU A 16 35.02 21.81 4.77
N ASP A 17 35.15 21.11 5.90
CA ASP A 17 36.39 20.45 6.29
C ASP A 17 36.62 19.14 5.51
N GLU A 18 37.58 19.13 4.60
CA GLU A 18 37.97 17.93 3.84
C GLU A 18 38.57 16.82 4.73
N ARG A 19 39.02 17.14 5.95
CA ARG A 19 39.56 16.16 6.89
C ARG A 19 38.51 15.14 7.33
N ILE A 20 37.21 15.47 7.22
CA ILE A 20 36.12 14.54 7.51
C ILE A 20 36.27 13.23 6.71
N CYS A 21 36.76 13.32 5.48
CA CYS A 21 36.91 12.19 4.57
C CYS A 21 38.04 11.24 4.94
N THR A 22 38.93 11.64 5.85
CA THR A 22 40.04 10.83 6.36
C THR A 22 39.74 10.13 7.69
N SER A 23 38.61 10.44 8.34
CA SER A 23 38.28 9.93 9.67
C SER A 23 37.35 8.73 9.62
N LYS A 24 37.88 7.57 10.02
CA LYS A 24 37.11 6.31 10.14
C LYS A 24 36.01 6.40 11.21
N THR A 25 36.30 7.04 12.34
CA THR A 25 35.32 7.19 13.43
C THR A 25 34.15 8.08 13.04
N LEU A 26 34.38 9.13 12.24
CA LEU A 26 33.30 9.98 11.72
C LEU A 26 32.47 9.27 10.64
N HIS A 27 33.10 8.46 9.78
CA HIS A 27 32.36 7.60 8.85
C HIS A 27 31.43 6.65 9.59
N GLU A 28 31.92 5.95 10.63
CA GLU A 28 31.11 5.04 11.42
C GLU A 28 29.98 5.74 12.19
N LEU A 29 30.19 6.99 12.63
CA LEU A 29 29.17 7.79 13.30
C LEU A 29 28.06 8.25 12.34
N ILE A 30 28.41 8.62 11.11
CA ILE A 30 27.48 9.17 10.11
C ILE A 30 26.77 8.07 9.32
N VAL A 31 27.50 7.05 8.85
CA VAL A 31 26.94 5.96 8.01
C VAL A 31 26.40 4.82 8.88
N GLY A 32 26.82 4.74 10.15
CA GLY A 32 26.54 3.60 11.01
C GLY A 32 27.47 2.42 10.73
N LYS A 33 27.70 1.56 11.73
CA LYS A 33 28.54 0.35 11.60
C LYS A 33 27.95 -0.71 10.67
N ASN A 34 26.62 -0.71 10.53
CA ASN A 34 25.88 -1.57 9.61
C ASN A 34 25.23 -0.63 8.60
N THR A 35 25.55 -0.78 7.31
CA THR A 35 25.19 0.09 6.18
C THR A 35 23.69 0.10 5.84
N SER A 36 22.82 0.20 6.84
CA SER A 36 21.37 0.21 6.71
C SER A 36 20.82 1.56 6.27
N ASP A 37 21.54 2.66 6.50
CA ASP A 37 21.15 4.00 6.04
C ASP A 37 21.79 4.33 4.69
N ILE A 38 21.05 4.01 3.63
CA ILE A 38 21.46 4.25 2.24
C ILE A 38 21.64 5.74 1.96
N SER A 39 20.88 6.61 2.61
CA SER A 39 20.94 8.06 2.40
C SER A 39 22.23 8.65 2.97
N ALA A 40 22.60 8.24 4.19
CA ALA A 40 23.85 8.62 4.81
C ALA A 40 25.06 8.12 4.01
N HIS A 41 24.99 6.88 3.50
CA HIS A 41 26.06 6.30 2.67
C HIS A 41 26.22 7.02 1.32
N LEU A 42 25.12 7.37 0.64
CA LEU A 42 25.15 8.11 -0.62
C LEU A 42 25.68 9.53 -0.42
N TRP A 43 25.29 10.20 0.67
CA TRP A 43 25.81 11.52 1.02
C TRP A 43 27.32 11.48 1.26
N TRP A 44 27.81 10.52 2.06
CA TRP A 44 29.23 10.36 2.34
C TRP A 44 30.03 10.07 1.07
N ASN A 45 29.55 9.17 0.20
CA ASN A 45 30.21 8.87 -1.07
C ASN A 45 30.22 10.06 -2.03
N LYS A 46 29.13 10.82 -2.12
CA LYS A 46 29.06 12.03 -2.96
C LYS A 46 30.04 13.10 -2.48
N ARG A 47 30.31 13.14 -1.17
CA ARG A 47 31.20 14.13 -0.54
C ARG A 47 32.67 13.72 -0.53
N CYS A 48 32.96 12.48 -0.13
CA CYS A 48 34.31 11.98 0.11
C CYS A 48 34.83 11.02 -0.96
N GLY A 49 33.97 10.57 -1.89
CA GLY A 49 34.29 9.55 -2.90
C GLY A 49 35.30 9.97 -3.98
N ALA A 50 35.87 11.18 -3.91
CA ALA A 50 36.96 11.61 -4.79
C ALA A 50 38.36 11.43 -4.17
N GLN A 51 38.50 11.16 -2.85
CA GLN A 51 39.81 10.96 -2.24
C GLN A 51 40.18 9.48 -2.17
N ARG A 52 41.24 9.14 -2.89
CA ARG A 52 41.86 7.82 -2.99
C ARG A 52 42.16 7.25 -1.60
N GLY A 53 41.52 6.14 -1.22
CA GLY A 53 42.02 5.30 -0.11
C GLY A 53 40.98 4.60 0.77
N PHE A 54 39.71 5.02 0.76
CA PHE A 54 38.63 4.33 1.46
C PHE A 54 37.50 3.97 0.48
N GLY A 55 37.82 3.06 -0.44
CA GLY A 55 36.79 2.35 -1.18
C GLY A 55 36.11 1.37 -0.23
N VAL A 56 35.11 1.81 0.53
CA VAL A 56 34.02 0.88 0.88
C VAL A 56 33.53 0.40 -0.46
N LYS A 57 33.86 -0.85 -0.82
CA LYS A 57 33.23 -1.51 -1.96
C LYS A 57 31.75 -1.46 -1.63
N THR A 58 31.02 -0.54 -2.24
CA THR A 58 29.58 -0.71 -2.42
C THR A 58 29.49 -1.96 -3.28
N VAL A 59 29.47 -3.12 -2.66
CA VAL A 59 29.10 -4.35 -3.32
C VAL A 59 27.63 -4.17 -3.61
N SER A 60 27.32 -3.58 -4.77
CA SER A 60 26.01 -3.77 -5.34
C SER A 60 25.85 -5.29 -5.43
N PRO A 61 24.82 -5.92 -4.88
CA PRO A 61 24.66 -7.38 -4.92
C PRO A 61 24.75 -7.96 -6.36
N LEU A 62 24.54 -7.10 -7.36
CA LEU A 62 24.70 -7.37 -8.80
C LEU A 62 26.15 -7.53 -9.28
N SER A 63 27.16 -7.07 -8.54
CA SER A 63 28.58 -7.21 -8.91
C SER A 63 29.21 -8.55 -8.53
N GLU A 64 28.52 -9.36 -7.70
CA GLU A 64 28.98 -10.69 -7.29
C GLU A 64 28.28 -11.85 -8.01
N MET A 65 27.31 -11.55 -8.89
CA MET A 65 26.61 -12.60 -9.64
C MET A 65 27.54 -13.22 -10.69
N THR A 66 27.71 -14.53 -10.62
CA THR A 66 28.41 -15.28 -11.66
C THR A 66 27.66 -15.15 -13.00
N PRO A 67 28.37 -15.28 -14.14
CA PRO A 67 27.73 -15.28 -15.45
C PRO A 67 26.60 -16.32 -15.58
N ASN A 68 26.69 -17.43 -14.85
CA ASN A 68 25.68 -18.48 -14.86
C ASN A 68 24.43 -18.09 -14.06
N GLU A 69 24.58 -17.46 -12.90
CA GLU A 69 23.45 -16.92 -12.12
C GLU A 69 22.72 -15.83 -12.87
N ARG A 70 23.45 -14.93 -13.53
CA ARG A 70 22.85 -13.90 -14.39
C ARG A 70 22.02 -14.53 -15.52
N LYS A 71 22.57 -15.53 -16.23
CA LYS A 71 21.84 -16.27 -17.27
C LYS A 71 20.57 -16.94 -16.73
N LYS A 72 20.65 -17.53 -15.53
CA LYS A 72 19.50 -18.18 -14.88
C LYS A 72 18.42 -17.16 -14.50
N LEU A 73 18.82 -16.01 -13.94
CA LEU A 73 17.89 -14.93 -13.59
C LEU A 73 17.24 -14.34 -14.84
N ASP A 74 18.00 -14.05 -15.90
CA ASP A 74 17.48 -13.54 -17.16
C ASP A 74 16.43 -14.49 -17.77
N LYS A 75 16.65 -15.80 -17.66
CA LYS A 75 15.69 -16.82 -18.10
C LYS A 75 14.39 -16.78 -17.29
N LEU A 76 14.46 -16.51 -15.98
CA LEU A 76 13.29 -16.36 -15.12
C LEU A 76 12.53 -15.07 -15.42
N ILE A 77 13.22 -13.94 -15.57
CA ILE A 77 12.62 -12.64 -15.91
C ILE A 77 11.89 -12.73 -17.26
N LYS A 78 12.49 -13.40 -18.26
CA LYS A 78 11.91 -13.56 -19.60
C LYS A 78 10.87 -14.68 -19.69
N ASN A 79 10.50 -15.33 -18.59
CA ASN A 79 9.59 -16.46 -18.60
C ASN A 79 8.13 -16.01 -18.88
N LYS A 80 7.65 -16.28 -20.10
CA LYS A 80 6.28 -15.96 -20.52
C LYS A 80 5.19 -16.67 -19.72
N ASN A 81 5.51 -17.72 -18.97
CA ASN A 81 4.52 -18.45 -18.15
C ASN A 81 4.19 -17.74 -16.84
N VAL A 82 5.10 -16.90 -16.33
CA VAL A 82 4.84 -16.12 -15.11
C VAL A 82 4.22 -14.76 -15.40
N GLN A 83 4.31 -14.25 -16.64
CA GLN A 83 3.69 -13.00 -17.06
C GLN A 83 2.17 -12.96 -16.83
N CYS A 84 1.65 -11.74 -16.59
CA CYS A 84 0.22 -11.47 -16.46
C CYS A 84 -0.53 -11.78 -17.77
N LYS A 85 -1.33 -12.85 -17.76
CA LYS A 85 -2.15 -13.28 -18.90
C LYS A 85 -3.31 -14.17 -18.44
N PRO A 86 -4.33 -14.40 -19.28
CA PRO A 86 -5.36 -15.38 -18.97
C PRO A 86 -4.77 -16.79 -18.86
N LYS A 87 -4.94 -17.44 -17.72
CA LYS A 87 -4.48 -18.80 -17.41
C LYS A 87 -5.66 -19.65 -16.98
N LYS A 88 -5.60 -20.96 -17.25
CA LYS A 88 -6.64 -21.90 -16.83
C LYS A 88 -6.54 -22.06 -15.31
N ALA A 89 -7.62 -21.75 -14.60
CA ALA A 89 -7.72 -21.84 -13.15
C ALA A 89 -9.01 -22.55 -12.75
N VAL A 90 -9.02 -23.13 -11.55
CA VAL A 90 -10.24 -23.64 -10.91
C VAL A 90 -10.88 -22.46 -10.19
N VAL A 91 -12.16 -22.21 -10.48
CA VAL A 91 -12.95 -21.14 -9.85
C VAL A 91 -14.16 -21.76 -9.18
N GLU A 92 -14.36 -21.43 -7.90
CA GLU A 92 -15.55 -21.83 -7.15
C GLU A 92 -16.79 -21.16 -7.74
N LEU A 93 -17.86 -21.91 -7.85
CA LEU A 93 -19.11 -21.39 -8.38
C LEU A 93 -19.81 -20.54 -7.33
N PRO A 94 -20.31 -19.34 -7.69
CA PRO A 94 -21.08 -18.53 -6.76
C PRO A 94 -22.32 -19.31 -6.31
N ASN A 95 -22.45 -19.45 -5.00
CA ASN A 95 -23.63 -19.97 -4.36
C ASN A 95 -24.33 -18.77 -3.73
N ASP A 96 -25.53 -18.44 -4.21
CA ASP A 96 -26.28 -17.23 -3.84
C ASP A 96 -26.67 -17.26 -2.35
N GLU A 97 -25.71 -17.05 -1.43
CA GLU A 97 -25.79 -16.89 0.03
C GLU A 97 -26.83 -17.73 0.80
N LYS A 98 -27.32 -18.82 0.20
CA LYS A 98 -28.28 -19.73 0.80
C LYS A 98 -27.49 -20.89 1.42
N PRO A 99 -27.32 -20.93 2.76
CA PRO A 99 -26.55 -21.98 3.42
C PRO A 99 -27.08 -23.41 3.19
N LEU A 100 -28.30 -23.54 2.64
CA LEU A 100 -28.97 -24.81 2.37
C LEU A 100 -28.81 -25.33 0.93
N VAL A 101 -28.02 -24.67 0.08
CA VAL A 101 -27.82 -25.06 -1.32
C VAL A 101 -26.42 -25.60 -1.52
N MET A 102 -26.28 -26.82 -2.02
CA MET A 102 -24.99 -27.40 -2.43
C MET A 102 -24.92 -27.53 -3.95
N LEU A 103 -23.86 -27.00 -4.57
CA LEU A 103 -23.65 -27.10 -6.02
C LEU A 103 -22.70 -28.26 -6.37
N LYS A 104 -23.04 -29.02 -7.42
CA LYS A 104 -22.19 -30.06 -8.00
C LYS A 104 -22.03 -29.88 -9.53
N PRO A 105 -20.79 -29.76 -10.04
CA PRO A 105 -19.55 -29.56 -9.27
C PRO A 105 -19.59 -28.23 -8.48
N SER A 106 -18.78 -28.10 -7.43
CA SER A 106 -18.66 -26.85 -6.65
C SER A 106 -17.74 -25.82 -7.32
N CYS A 107 -16.92 -26.25 -8.27
CA CYS A 107 -15.97 -25.41 -8.99
C CYS A 107 -15.83 -25.85 -10.45
N VAL A 108 -15.32 -24.95 -11.30
CA VAL A 108 -15.14 -25.19 -12.74
C VAL A 108 -13.78 -24.68 -13.21
N TYR A 109 -13.26 -25.29 -14.29
CA TYR A 109 -12.09 -24.77 -14.99
C TYR A 109 -12.48 -23.64 -15.94
N ILE A 110 -11.91 -22.46 -15.74
CA ILE A 110 -12.15 -21.29 -16.58
C ILE A 110 -10.87 -20.43 -16.68
N LYS A 111 -10.77 -19.59 -17.70
CA LYS A 111 -9.64 -18.66 -17.83
C LYS A 111 -9.81 -17.50 -16.85
N GLN A 112 -8.82 -17.33 -15.99
CA GLN A 112 -8.71 -16.23 -15.03
C GLN A 112 -7.39 -15.49 -15.25
N CYS A 113 -7.31 -14.24 -14.82
CA CYS A 113 -6.07 -13.49 -14.91
C CYS A 113 -5.12 -13.96 -13.82
N GLY A 114 -3.86 -14.20 -14.18
CA GLY A 114 -2.85 -14.59 -13.22
C GLY A 114 -1.44 -14.39 -13.78
N GLY A 115 -0.49 -14.28 -12.86
CA GLY A 115 0.90 -13.96 -13.16
C GLY A 115 1.41 -12.77 -12.35
N CYS A 116 2.66 -12.42 -12.61
CA CYS A 116 3.39 -11.36 -11.95
C CYS A 116 3.33 -10.07 -12.76
N CYS A 117 3.41 -8.95 -12.03
CA CYS A 117 3.62 -7.60 -12.55
C CYS A 117 4.95 -7.07 -12.00
N ASP A 118 5.53 -6.07 -12.66
CA ASP A 118 6.89 -5.60 -12.37
C ASP A 118 7.01 -4.73 -11.10
N SER A 119 5.88 -4.36 -10.49
CA SER A 119 5.81 -3.56 -9.27
C SER A 119 4.84 -4.18 -8.27
N PRO A 120 5.15 -4.14 -6.95
CA PRO A 120 4.25 -4.62 -5.91
C PRO A 120 2.96 -3.78 -5.79
N LEU A 121 2.93 -2.57 -6.35
CA LEU A 121 1.73 -1.71 -6.39
C LEU A 121 0.72 -2.14 -7.47
N LEU A 122 1.13 -3.02 -8.38
CA LEU A 122 0.31 -3.52 -9.47
C LEU A 122 -0.21 -4.93 -9.18
N GLU A 123 -1.34 -5.27 -9.78
CA GLU A 123 -1.88 -6.61 -9.83
C GLU A 123 -2.47 -6.97 -11.19
N CYS A 124 -2.49 -8.27 -11.49
CA CYS A 124 -2.93 -8.77 -12.78
C CYS A 124 -4.46 -8.89 -12.84
N ARG A 125 -5.11 -7.92 -13.47
CA ARG A 125 -6.57 -7.81 -13.54
C ARG A 125 -7.14 -8.04 -14.95
N PRO A 126 -8.41 -8.42 -15.07
CA PRO A 126 -9.08 -8.52 -16.36
C PRO A 126 -9.32 -7.15 -16.98
N GLU A 127 -8.98 -7.03 -18.26
CA GLU A 127 -9.34 -5.88 -19.09
C GLU A 127 -10.59 -6.19 -19.93
N VAL A 128 -10.72 -7.45 -20.37
CA VAL A 128 -11.88 -7.91 -21.13
C VAL A 128 -12.39 -9.21 -20.51
N VAL A 129 -13.66 -9.22 -20.15
CA VAL A 129 -14.36 -10.38 -19.58
C VAL A 129 -15.47 -10.86 -20.52
N LYS A 130 -15.78 -12.16 -20.45
CA LYS A 130 -16.91 -12.78 -21.13
C LYS A 130 -17.67 -13.68 -20.17
N ASN A 131 -18.98 -13.51 -20.07
CA ASN A 131 -19.81 -14.38 -19.26
C ASN A 131 -19.92 -15.78 -19.88
N ARG A 132 -19.70 -16.81 -19.07
CA ARG A 132 -19.87 -18.22 -19.43
C ARG A 132 -20.87 -18.88 -18.50
N LYS A 133 -21.79 -19.63 -19.09
CA LYS A 133 -22.86 -20.33 -18.38
C LYS A 133 -22.46 -21.79 -18.17
N PHE A 134 -22.61 -22.28 -16.95
CA PHE A 134 -22.39 -23.66 -16.56
C PHE A 134 -23.69 -24.23 -16.02
N LYS A 135 -24.08 -25.41 -16.51
CA LYS A 135 -25.20 -26.16 -15.95
C LYS A 135 -24.67 -27.01 -14.80
N VAL A 136 -25.24 -26.86 -13.61
CA VAL A 136 -24.84 -27.57 -12.40
C VAL A 136 -26.05 -28.12 -11.67
N LEU A 137 -25.81 -29.14 -10.87
CA LEU A 137 -26.83 -29.70 -9.98
C LEU A 137 -26.81 -28.91 -8.67
N ALA A 138 -27.96 -28.37 -8.28
CA ALA A 138 -28.16 -27.74 -6.99
C ALA A 138 -28.98 -28.69 -6.10
N PHE A 139 -28.49 -28.96 -4.91
CA PHE A 139 -29.19 -29.71 -3.87
C PHE A 139 -29.68 -28.73 -2.82
N GLU A 140 -30.98 -28.48 -2.80
CA GLU A 140 -31.62 -27.55 -1.87
C GLU A 140 -32.29 -28.35 -0.75
N LYS A 141 -32.00 -28.04 0.52
CA LYS A 141 -32.77 -28.59 1.64
C LYS A 141 -34.03 -27.76 1.85
N LYS A 142 -35.21 -28.36 1.64
CA LYS A 142 -36.52 -27.73 1.91
C LYS A 142 -37.18 -28.43 3.08
N VAL A 143 -37.90 -27.68 3.91
CA VAL A 143 -38.76 -28.25 4.94
C VAL A 143 -40.12 -28.53 4.30
N ASN A 144 -40.58 -29.77 4.37
CA ASN A 144 -41.90 -30.13 3.87
C ASN A 144 -42.99 -29.86 4.92
N ASN A 145 -44.27 -30.03 4.53
CA ASN A 145 -45.43 -29.81 5.42
C ASN A 145 -45.46 -30.73 6.66
N LYS A 146 -44.60 -31.75 6.73
CA LYS A 146 -44.44 -32.65 7.89
C LYS A 146 -43.23 -32.28 8.76
N LEU A 147 -42.69 -31.06 8.62
CA LEU A 147 -41.49 -30.56 9.31
C LEU A 147 -40.24 -31.44 9.09
N ARG A 148 -40.16 -32.15 7.96
CA ARG A 148 -38.99 -32.96 7.59
C ARG A 148 -38.19 -32.27 6.50
N PHE A 149 -36.87 -32.43 6.56
CA PHE A 149 -35.98 -31.96 5.50
C PHE A 149 -36.05 -32.89 4.28
N GLU A 150 -36.34 -32.32 3.13
CA GLU A 150 -36.32 -32.96 1.83
C GLU A 150 -35.24 -32.32 0.96
N SER A 151 -34.39 -33.15 0.36
CA SER A 151 -33.35 -32.70 -0.56
C SER A 151 -33.93 -32.62 -1.97
N VAL A 152 -34.15 -31.41 -2.46
CA VAL A 152 -34.65 -31.17 -3.82
C VAL A 152 -33.47 -30.95 -4.75
N GLN A 153 -33.37 -31.77 -5.79
CA GLN A 153 -32.35 -31.63 -6.82
C GLN A 153 -32.90 -30.82 -7.99
N THR A 154 -32.23 -29.71 -8.33
CA THR A 154 -32.60 -28.86 -9.47
C THR A 154 -31.41 -28.63 -10.38
N LEU A 155 -31.68 -28.49 -11.69
CA LEU A 155 -30.66 -28.08 -12.65
C LEU A 155 -30.59 -26.56 -12.67
N LYS A 156 -29.47 -25.99 -12.23
CA LYS A 156 -29.25 -24.55 -12.18
C LYS A 156 -28.21 -24.13 -13.21
N THR A 157 -28.42 -22.99 -13.85
CA THR A 157 -27.43 -22.38 -14.73
C THR A 157 -26.72 -21.27 -13.98
N ILE A 158 -25.42 -21.45 -13.72
CA ILE A 158 -24.57 -20.47 -13.04
C ILE A 158 -23.72 -19.74 -14.07
N THR A 159 -23.59 -18.42 -13.92
CA THR A 159 -22.76 -17.59 -14.81
C THR A 159 -21.47 -17.23 -14.11
N VAL A 160 -20.34 -17.46 -14.77
CA VAL A 160 -18.99 -17.14 -14.27
C VAL A 160 -18.26 -16.31 -15.33
N GLN A 161 -17.47 -15.32 -14.89
CA GLN A 161 -16.70 -14.47 -15.80
C GLN A 161 -15.43 -15.19 -16.29
N GLU A 162 -15.30 -15.33 -17.62
CA GLU A 162 -14.08 -15.77 -18.29
C GLU A 162 -13.23 -14.56 -18.68
N HIS A 163 -11.97 -14.50 -18.24
CA HIS A 163 -11.07 -13.43 -18.61
C HIS A 163 -10.45 -13.69 -19.99
N LYS A 164 -10.57 -12.72 -20.91
CA LYS A 164 -10.07 -12.79 -22.29
C LYS A 164 -8.77 -12.03 -22.50
N LYS A 165 -8.61 -10.92 -21.80
CA LYS A 165 -7.38 -10.11 -21.79
C LYS A 165 -7.11 -9.67 -20.36
N CYS A 166 -5.82 -9.62 -20.02
CA CYS A 166 -5.36 -9.21 -18.70
C CYS A 166 -4.31 -8.12 -18.84
N LYS A 167 -4.27 -7.21 -17.87
CA LYS A 167 -3.28 -6.15 -17.80
C LYS A 167 -2.88 -5.93 -16.34
N CYS A 168 -1.63 -5.52 -16.13
CA CYS A 168 -1.21 -5.03 -14.83
C CYS A 168 -1.86 -3.68 -14.57
N GLN A 169 -2.63 -3.59 -13.49
CA GLN A 169 -3.35 -2.40 -13.07
C GLN A 169 -3.00 -2.10 -11.62
N CYS A 170 -3.14 -0.84 -11.20
CA CYS A 170 -2.91 -0.46 -9.81
C CYS A 170 -3.85 -1.21 -8.86
N LYS A 171 -3.32 -1.67 -7.73
CA LYS A 171 -4.10 -2.31 -6.65
C LYS A 171 -5.07 -1.31 -6.03
N GLU A 172 -4.54 -0.14 -5.68
CA GLU A 172 -5.32 1.02 -5.27
C GLU A 172 -5.83 1.76 -6.51
N ARG A 173 -7.09 2.16 -6.48
CA ARG A 173 -7.77 2.85 -7.59
C ARG A 173 -8.45 4.09 -7.06
N GLU A 174 -8.89 4.94 -7.97
CA GLU A 174 -9.61 6.17 -7.66
C GLU A 174 -10.84 5.92 -6.79
N GLU A 175 -11.61 4.85 -7.04
CA GLU A 175 -12.78 4.50 -6.21
C GLU A 175 -12.44 4.04 -4.78
N HIS A 176 -11.16 3.82 -4.47
CA HIS A 176 -10.71 3.51 -3.11
C HIS A 176 -10.29 4.78 -2.34
N CYS A 177 -10.12 5.91 -3.03
CA CYS A 177 -9.78 7.17 -2.38
C CYS A 177 -10.98 7.73 -1.62
N THR A 178 -10.72 8.44 -0.52
CA THR A 178 -11.76 9.20 0.18
C THR A 178 -12.10 10.48 -0.60
N GLU A 179 -13.20 11.14 -0.23
CA GLU A 179 -13.59 12.43 -0.81
C GLU A 179 -12.56 13.56 -0.61
N HIS A 180 -11.63 13.39 0.33
CA HIS A 180 -10.58 14.36 0.66
C HIS A 180 -9.26 14.10 -0.07
N GLN A 181 -9.16 12.96 -0.77
CA GLN A 181 -7.95 12.51 -1.44
C GLN A 181 -8.08 12.63 -2.96
N VAL A 182 -6.92 12.74 -3.62
CA VAL A 182 -6.79 12.74 -5.07
C VAL A 182 -5.93 11.54 -5.48
N TYR A 183 -6.39 10.80 -6.49
CA TYR A 183 -5.69 9.63 -6.99
C TYR A 183 -4.51 10.02 -7.89
N ASP A 184 -3.29 9.62 -7.51
CA ASP A 184 -2.10 9.72 -8.34
C ASP A 184 -1.91 8.42 -9.13
N ALA A 185 -2.29 8.46 -10.41
CA ALA A 185 -2.19 7.32 -11.33
C ALA A 185 -0.73 6.90 -11.63
N SER A 186 0.23 7.82 -11.53
CA SER A 186 1.65 7.52 -11.78
C SER A 186 2.27 6.74 -10.62
N ALA A 187 1.82 7.03 -9.40
CA ALA A 187 2.29 6.39 -8.20
C ALA A 187 1.36 5.28 -7.69
N CYS A 188 0.26 5.00 -8.41
CA CYS A 188 -0.77 4.03 -8.07
C CYS A 188 -1.28 4.19 -6.62
N ARG A 189 -1.50 5.42 -6.16
CA ARG A 189 -1.89 5.67 -4.77
C ARG A 189 -2.83 6.86 -4.58
N CYS A 190 -3.63 6.84 -3.53
CA CYS A 190 -4.36 8.02 -3.07
C CYS A 190 -3.41 8.96 -2.33
N THR A 191 -3.48 10.25 -2.64
CA THR A 191 -2.64 11.29 -2.06
C THR A 191 -3.48 12.47 -1.60
N CYS A 192 -3.03 13.16 -0.56
CA CYS A 192 -3.66 14.42 -0.18
C CYS A 192 -3.27 15.54 -1.13
N PRO A 193 -4.19 16.50 -1.40
CA PRO A 193 -3.89 17.67 -2.21
C PRO A 193 -2.65 18.43 -1.71
N ALA A 194 -1.83 18.92 -2.63
CA ALA A 194 -0.53 19.52 -2.32
C ALA A 194 -0.63 20.85 -1.55
N ASP A 195 -1.78 21.51 -1.63
CA ASP A 195 -2.10 22.77 -0.96
C ASP A 195 -2.43 22.60 0.53
N VAL A 196 -2.66 21.36 1.00
CA VAL A 196 -2.95 21.10 2.40
C VAL A 196 -1.67 20.91 3.21
N SER A 197 -1.54 21.68 4.30
CA SER A 197 -0.42 21.55 5.23
C SER A 197 -0.49 20.24 6.01
N LYS A 198 0.53 19.40 5.84
CA LYS A 198 0.76 18.21 6.69
C LYS A 198 1.32 18.55 8.08
N SER A 199 1.66 19.81 8.32
CA SER A 199 2.15 20.27 9.61
C SER A 199 0.96 20.63 10.50
N CYS A 200 0.85 19.91 11.62
CA CYS A 200 -0.20 20.09 12.61
C CYS A 200 0.32 20.85 13.83
N SER A 201 -0.55 21.66 14.45
CA SER A 201 -0.29 22.31 15.73
C SER A 201 -0.26 21.30 16.89
N ASP A 202 0.29 21.72 18.03
CA ASP A 202 0.41 20.89 19.23
C ASP A 202 -0.93 20.25 19.63
N GLY A 203 -0.91 18.93 19.88
CA GLY A 203 -2.08 18.13 20.22
C GLY A 203 -2.84 17.52 19.03
N LYS A 204 -2.45 17.85 17.79
CA LYS A 204 -3.02 17.25 16.57
C LYS A 204 -2.00 16.41 15.80
N ILE A 205 -2.49 15.38 15.13
CA ILE A 205 -1.74 14.49 14.25
C ILE A 205 -2.33 14.53 12.84
N TRP A 206 -1.49 14.32 11.83
CA TRP A 206 -1.93 14.28 10.44
C TRP A 206 -2.62 12.96 10.12
N ASP A 207 -3.87 13.02 9.66
CA ASP A 207 -4.61 11.88 9.15
C ASP A 207 -4.54 11.84 7.62
N GLU A 208 -3.80 10.88 7.06
CA GLU A 208 -3.62 10.74 5.61
C GLU A 208 -4.92 10.39 4.85
N ARG A 209 -5.96 9.86 5.52
CA ARG A 209 -7.24 9.55 4.88
C ARG A 209 -8.20 10.73 4.85
N LYS A 210 -8.16 11.56 5.89
CA LYS A 210 -8.96 12.79 5.95
C LYS A 210 -8.25 13.98 5.31
N CYS A 211 -6.95 13.85 5.05
CA CYS A 211 -6.10 14.94 4.60
C CYS A 211 -6.23 16.17 5.50
N ALA A 212 -6.24 15.94 6.82
CA ALA A 212 -6.46 16.97 7.81
C ALA A 212 -5.75 16.63 9.13
N CYS A 213 -5.48 17.67 9.92
CA CYS A 213 -5.01 17.52 11.28
C CYS A 213 -6.17 17.15 12.21
N VAL A 214 -6.10 15.97 12.81
CA VAL A 214 -7.08 15.46 13.78
C VAL A 214 -6.48 15.44 15.18
N CYS A 215 -7.31 15.45 16.22
CA CYS A 215 -6.83 15.35 17.59
C CYS A 215 -6.12 14.00 17.82
N SER A 216 -4.96 14.05 18.49
CA SER A 216 -4.20 12.85 18.89
C SER A 216 -5.05 11.92 19.75
N ASP A 217 -5.72 12.51 20.73
CA ASP A 217 -6.55 11.81 21.69
C ASP A 217 -7.97 12.38 21.63
N VAL A 218 -8.91 11.54 21.22
CA VAL A 218 -10.34 11.85 21.30
C VAL A 218 -10.85 11.21 22.58
N SER A 219 -11.41 12.03 23.46
CA SER A 219 -11.93 11.58 24.76
C SER A 219 -13.45 11.66 24.78
N ASP A 220 -14.09 10.65 25.38
CA ASP A 220 -15.51 10.73 25.72
C ASP A 220 -15.69 11.70 26.89
N CYS A 221 -16.32 12.84 26.62
CA CYS A 221 -16.54 13.86 27.62
C CYS A 221 -17.57 13.41 28.66
N THR A 222 -17.35 13.79 29.92
CA THR A 222 -18.32 13.56 31.01
C THR A 222 -19.63 14.33 30.78
N THR A 223 -20.70 13.88 31.45
CA THR A 223 -22.09 14.30 31.20
C THR A 223 -22.27 15.82 31.07
N GLY A 224 -22.75 16.27 29.91
CA GLY A 224 -23.09 17.66 29.63
C GLY A 224 -22.07 18.45 28.81
N ARG A 225 -20.90 17.86 28.50
CA ARG A 225 -19.85 18.48 27.67
C ARG A 225 -19.76 17.83 26.29
N TYR A 226 -19.31 18.60 25.30
CA TYR A 226 -19.04 18.09 23.96
C TYR A 226 -17.55 18.20 23.65
N PHE A 227 -17.02 17.25 22.88
CA PHE A 227 -15.63 17.30 22.45
C PHE A 227 -15.50 18.26 21.27
N ASP A 228 -14.72 19.33 21.43
CA ASP A 228 -14.41 20.26 20.36
C ASP A 228 -13.17 19.78 19.59
N ASN A 229 -13.36 19.47 18.30
CA ASN A 229 -12.32 18.92 17.44
C ASN A 229 -11.33 20.00 16.91
N SER A 230 -11.64 21.28 17.15
CA SER A 230 -10.75 22.40 16.87
C SER A 230 -9.73 22.60 18.00
N THR A 231 -10.16 22.50 19.26
CA THR A 231 -9.30 22.66 20.46
C THR A 231 -8.78 21.34 21.04
N CYS A 232 -9.34 20.20 20.62
CA CYS A 232 -9.06 18.88 21.16
C CYS A 232 -9.36 18.76 22.67
N ARG A 233 -10.43 19.41 23.12
CA ARG A 233 -10.83 19.46 24.54
C ARG A 233 -12.35 19.35 24.68
N CYS A 234 -12.79 18.95 25.87
CA CYS A 234 -14.20 18.95 26.24
C CYS A 234 -14.65 20.36 26.64
N GLU A 235 -15.62 20.90 25.94
CA GLU A 235 -16.18 22.23 26.17
C GLU A 235 -17.63 22.16 26.65
N ASP A 236 -18.04 23.17 27.42
CA ASP A 236 -19.41 23.29 27.92
C ASP A 236 -20.30 23.98 26.85
N PRO A 237 -21.55 23.55 26.63
CA PRO A 237 -22.43 24.04 25.57
C PRO A 237 -22.93 25.50 25.73
N GLN A 238 -22.54 26.22 26.79
CA GLN A 238 -22.97 27.60 27.05
C GLN A 238 -21.87 28.62 26.80
N TYR A 239 -21.57 28.93 25.53
CA TYR A 239 -21.05 30.25 25.13
C TYR A 239 -21.10 30.46 23.60
N LYS A 240 -22.29 30.37 23.00
CA LYS A 240 -22.56 31.07 21.73
C LYS A 240 -23.87 31.84 21.91
N ASP A 241 -23.80 33.13 21.60
CA ASP A 241 -24.88 34.13 21.61
C ASP A 241 -25.12 34.91 22.92
N VAL A 242 -24.23 35.86 23.26
CA VAL A 242 -24.66 37.21 23.74
C VAL A 242 -23.57 38.25 23.40
N TYR A 243 -23.49 38.72 22.15
CA TYR A 243 -23.02 40.08 21.80
C TYR A 243 -23.61 40.48 20.45
N ILE A 244 -24.94 40.66 20.42
CA ILE A 244 -25.61 41.57 19.48
C ILE A 244 -26.73 42.27 20.24
N SER A 245 -26.41 43.44 20.80
CA SER A 245 -27.18 44.71 20.78
C SER A 245 -26.61 45.67 21.80
#